data_AF-A0AAU9TF37-F1
#
_entry.id   AF-A0AAU9TF37-F1
#
_cell.length_a   1.000
_cell.length_b   1.000
_cell.length_c   1.000
_cell.angle_alpha   90.00
_cell.angle_beta   90.00
_cell.angle_gamma   90.00
#
_symmetry.space_group_name_H-M   'P 1'
#
loop_
_entity.id
_entity.type
_entity.pdbx_description
1 polymer ?
#
loop_
_entity_poly.entity_id
_entity_poly.type
_entity_poly.pdbx_seq_one_letter_code
_entity_poly.pdbx_strand_id
1 'polypeptide(L)'
;MVSLAHSTDPAGGSLAHKYVEEFPGLVHFVYADRTAARCLAPDMADCVDMLTADTVRCIVRTATRVLREGYGAAVWRRGALHVCALRWFERRGAALRPAAPPHPAAVRALPPPADIRQAFYRQLVELAFPNDSQGVSVKELICIHLGLLPASTAVQQARRLAHSVYELTGENTAFASDLL
;
A
#
# COMPACT_ATOMS: atom_id res chain seq x y z
N MET A 1 6.25 16.33 -4.33
CA MET A 1 4.96 16.38 -5.03
C MET A 1 4.85 15.07 -5.79
N VAL A 2 4.15 14.07 -5.23
CA VAL A 2 4.08 12.72 -5.82
C VAL A 2 3.04 12.76 -6.92
N SER A 3 3.44 12.48 -8.16
CA SER A 3 2.51 12.35 -9.28
C SER A 3 1.75 11.04 -9.13
N LEU A 4 0.43 11.12 -8.93
CA LEU A 4 -0.47 9.97 -9.00
C LEU A 4 -0.75 9.71 -10.48
N ALA A 5 -0.48 8.49 -10.95
CA ALA A 5 -0.89 8.11 -12.29
C ALA A 5 -2.41 7.83 -12.27
N HIS A 6 -3.16 8.60 -13.06
CA HIS A 6 -4.57 8.33 -13.35
C HIS A 6 -4.64 7.16 -14.34
N SER A 7 -5.32 6.08 -13.96
CA SER A 7 -5.68 5.01 -14.90
C SER A 7 -7.19 4.81 -14.89
N THR A 8 -7.84 5.30 -15.94
CA THR A 8 -9.24 5.02 -16.26
C THR A 8 -9.28 3.74 -17.10
N ASP A 9 -10.07 2.75 -16.68
CA ASP A 9 -10.26 1.47 -17.40
C ASP A 9 -11.09 1.74 -18.69
N PRO A 10 -10.77 1.13 -19.85
CA PRO A 10 -11.54 1.34 -21.09
C PRO A 10 -12.97 0.75 -21.04
N ALA A 11 -13.35 0.09 -19.93
CA ALA A 11 -14.69 -0.44 -19.68
C ALA A 11 -15.63 0.51 -18.90
N GLY A 12 -15.22 1.75 -18.62
CA GLY A 12 -16.10 2.81 -18.10
C GLY A 12 -16.47 2.76 -16.61
N GLY A 13 -15.95 1.79 -15.85
CA GLY A 13 -16.02 1.77 -14.38
C GLY A 13 -14.76 2.39 -13.76
N SER A 14 -14.92 3.16 -12.68
CA SER A 14 -13.76 3.62 -11.91
C SER A 14 -13.12 2.45 -11.14
N LEU A 15 -11.81 2.55 -10.88
CA LEU A 15 -11.08 1.54 -10.08
C LEU A 15 -11.76 1.29 -8.73
N ALA A 16 -12.35 2.32 -8.11
CA ALA A 16 -13.11 2.17 -6.89
C ALA A 16 -14.29 1.19 -7.06
N HIS A 17 -15.08 1.36 -8.13
CA HIS A 17 -16.29 0.56 -8.36
C HIS A 17 -15.98 -0.93 -8.45
N LYS A 18 -14.93 -1.30 -9.21
CA LYS A 18 -14.48 -2.70 -9.34
C LYS A 18 -14.12 -3.34 -7.99
N TYR A 19 -13.46 -2.57 -7.12
CA TYR A 19 -12.98 -3.10 -5.84
C TYR A 19 -14.03 -3.05 -4.72
N VAL A 20 -14.97 -2.11 -4.76
CA VAL A 20 -16.10 -2.06 -3.80
C VAL A 20 -16.99 -3.30 -3.95
N GLU A 21 -17.22 -3.77 -5.17
CA GLU A 21 -17.99 -4.99 -5.42
C GLU A 21 -17.27 -6.26 -4.92
N GLU A 22 -15.94 -6.33 -5.08
CA GLU A 22 -15.15 -7.50 -4.67
C GLU A 22 -14.86 -7.54 -3.15
N PHE A 23 -14.80 -6.36 -2.51
CA PHE A 23 -14.40 -6.19 -1.12
C PHE A 23 -15.47 -5.43 -0.31
N PRO A 24 -16.47 -6.15 0.25
CA PRO A 24 -17.56 -5.53 0.99
C PRO A 24 -17.07 -4.63 2.12
N GLY A 25 -17.56 -3.39 2.12
CA GLY A 25 -17.24 -2.37 3.11
C GLY A 25 -15.92 -1.64 2.86
N LEU A 26 -15.15 -1.97 1.81
CA LEU A 26 -14.03 -1.17 1.35
C LEU A 26 -14.55 0.16 0.77
N VAL A 27 -13.96 1.26 1.22
CA VAL A 27 -14.31 2.61 0.75
C VAL A 27 -13.20 3.16 -0.13
N HIS A 28 -11.95 2.90 0.25
CA HIS A 28 -10.79 3.41 -0.48
C HIS A 28 -9.53 2.61 -0.12
N PHE A 29 -8.50 2.70 -0.96
CA PHE A 29 -7.19 2.15 -0.65
C PHE A 29 -6.05 2.96 -1.28
N VAL A 30 -4.85 2.78 -0.72
CA VAL A 30 -3.60 3.31 -1.27
C VAL A 30 -2.58 2.19 -1.32
N TYR A 31 -2.19 1.78 -2.52
CA TYR A 31 -1.08 0.88 -2.77
C TYR A 31 0.16 1.69 -3.14
N ALA A 32 1.33 1.28 -2.65
CA ALA A 32 2.61 1.89 -2.97
C ALA A 32 3.69 0.84 -3.25
N ASP A 33 4.27 0.91 -4.45
CA ASP A 33 5.53 0.27 -4.80
C ASP A 33 6.66 1.26 -4.52
N ARG A 34 7.27 1.13 -3.33
CA ARG A 34 8.29 2.08 -2.86
C ARG A 34 9.59 1.99 -3.64
N THR A 35 9.88 0.81 -4.21
CA THR A 35 11.07 0.59 -5.03
C THR A 35 10.91 1.23 -6.41
N ALA A 36 9.75 1.07 -7.05
CA ALA A 36 9.48 1.72 -8.34
C ALA A 36 9.01 3.17 -8.23
N ALA A 37 8.72 3.64 -7.01
CA ALA A 37 8.13 4.96 -6.75
C ALA A 37 6.76 5.15 -7.40
N ARG A 38 5.93 4.12 -7.37
CA ARG A 38 4.59 4.15 -7.92
C ARG A 38 3.58 4.04 -6.80
N CYS A 39 2.51 4.81 -6.90
CA CYS A 39 1.34 4.67 -6.06
C CYS A 39 0.12 4.43 -6.94
N LEU A 40 -0.80 3.61 -6.44
CA LEU A 40 -2.11 3.41 -7.02
C LEU A 40 -3.15 3.67 -5.93
N ALA A 41 -4.14 4.48 -6.26
CA ALA A 41 -5.31 4.71 -5.43
C ALA A 41 -6.50 4.99 -6.36
N PRO A 42 -7.73 4.60 -6.00
CA PRO A 42 -8.92 5.05 -6.70
C PRO A 42 -9.05 6.58 -6.68
N ASP A 43 -9.92 7.15 -7.52
CA ASP A 43 -10.15 8.59 -7.47
C ASP A 43 -10.89 8.94 -6.16
N MET A 44 -10.56 10.09 -5.57
CA MET A 44 -11.30 10.61 -4.41
C MET A 44 -12.75 10.96 -4.79
N ALA A 45 -13.01 11.29 -6.07
CA ALA A 45 -14.36 11.53 -6.57
C ALA A 45 -15.30 10.34 -6.34
N ASP A 46 -14.78 9.11 -6.37
CA ASP A 46 -15.56 7.88 -6.17
C ASP A 46 -16.04 7.68 -4.73
N CYS A 47 -15.43 8.37 -3.76
CA CYS A 47 -15.69 8.18 -2.34
C CYS A 47 -15.90 9.49 -1.57
N VAL A 48 -16.19 10.60 -2.27
CA VAL A 48 -16.26 11.95 -1.70
C VAL A 48 -17.30 12.08 -0.57
N ASP A 49 -18.41 11.35 -0.67
CA ASP A 49 -19.48 11.35 0.35
C ASP A 49 -19.09 10.60 1.64
N MET A 50 -18.05 9.75 1.57
CA MET A 50 -17.62 8.90 2.67
C MET A 50 -16.24 9.31 3.24
N LEU A 51 -15.39 9.93 2.42
CA LEU A 51 -14.01 10.26 2.74
C LEU A 51 -13.58 11.62 2.19
N THR A 52 -12.96 12.41 3.05
CA THR A 52 -12.27 13.64 2.64
C THR A 52 -10.79 13.38 2.36
N ALA A 53 -10.20 14.16 1.45
CA ALA A 53 -8.78 14.06 1.13
C ALA A 53 -7.88 14.26 2.38
N ASP A 54 -8.28 15.14 3.30
CA ASP A 54 -7.57 15.35 4.56
C ASP A 54 -7.64 14.14 5.50
N THR A 55 -8.77 13.41 5.50
CA THR A 55 -8.90 12.16 6.24
C THR A 55 -7.94 11.11 5.69
N VAL A 56 -7.90 10.94 4.36
CA VAL A 56 -6.97 10.02 3.70
C VAL A 56 -5.51 10.41 3.99
N ARG A 57 -5.16 11.70 3.88
CA ARG A 57 -3.81 12.20 4.20
C ARG A 57 -3.43 11.90 5.66
N CYS A 58 -4.36 12.08 6.60
CA CYS A 58 -4.12 11.79 8.01
C CYS A 58 -3.93 10.29 8.26
N ILE A 59 -4.71 9.45 7.58
CA ILE A 59 -4.61 7.99 7.62
C ILE A 59 -3.25 7.54 7.08
N VAL A 60 -2.84 8.02 5.90
CA VAL A 60 -1.54 7.70 5.29
C VAL A 60 -0.39 8.09 6.22
N ARG A 61 -0.42 9.31 6.78
CA ARG A 61 0.59 9.76 7.76
C ARG A 61 0.67 8.83 8.97
N THR A 62 -0.49 8.39 9.48
CA THR A 62 -0.56 7.48 10.63
C THR A 62 0.00 6.10 10.27
N ALA A 63 -0.40 5.55 9.12
CA ALA A 63 0.12 4.28 8.60
C ALA A 63 1.64 4.31 8.47
N THR A 64 2.18 5.35 7.82
CA THR A 64 3.63 5.52 7.65
C THR A 64 4.34 5.58 9.00
N ARG A 65 3.79 6.28 10.00
CA ARG A 65 4.37 6.33 11.35
C ARG A 65 4.42 4.94 12.00
N VAL A 66 3.30 4.22 12.00
CA VAL A 66 3.22 2.90 12.63
C VAL A 66 4.13 1.90 11.94
N LEU A 67 4.13 1.86 10.61
CA LEU A 67 5.00 0.95 9.87
C LEU A 67 6.49 1.33 10.05
N ARG A 68 6.83 2.59 10.35
CA ARG A 68 8.21 3.01 10.72
C ARG A 68 8.66 2.48 12.08
N GLU A 69 7.75 2.04 12.93
CA GLU A 69 8.11 1.46 14.23
C GLU A 69 8.62 0.02 14.12
N GLY A 70 8.63 -0.56 12.91
CA GLY A 70 9.08 -1.93 12.64
C GLY A 70 7.94 -2.93 12.48
N TYR A 71 6.69 -2.50 12.63
CA TYR A 71 5.52 -3.35 12.40
C TYR A 71 5.29 -3.55 10.91
N GLY A 72 5.08 -4.80 10.50
CA GLY A 72 4.71 -5.15 9.12
C GLY A 72 3.22 -4.97 8.81
N ALA A 73 2.38 -4.81 9.85
CA ALA A 73 0.95 -4.60 9.70
C ALA A 73 0.40 -3.83 10.90
N ALA A 74 -0.67 -3.08 10.68
CA ALA A 74 -1.42 -2.39 11.72
C ALA A 74 -2.89 -2.28 11.34
N VAL A 75 -3.75 -2.38 12.35
CA VAL A 75 -5.19 -2.22 12.18
C VAL A 75 -5.71 -1.31 13.28
N TRP A 76 -6.49 -0.29 12.93
CA TRP A 76 -7.04 0.66 13.91
C TRP A 76 -8.34 1.28 13.43
N ARG A 77 -9.08 1.86 14.37
CA ARG A 77 -10.33 2.59 14.10
C ARG A 77 -10.10 4.10 14.11
N ARG A 78 -10.86 4.81 13.27
CA ARG A 78 -10.96 6.28 13.26
C ARG A 78 -12.41 6.67 13.03
N GLY A 79 -13.14 6.98 14.10
CA GLY A 79 -14.58 7.21 14.02
C GLY A 79 -15.29 5.99 13.41
N ALA A 80 -16.06 6.22 12.35
CA ALA A 80 -16.76 5.17 11.60
C ALA A 80 -15.88 4.43 10.58
N LEU A 81 -14.56 4.62 10.59
CA LEU A 81 -13.63 3.96 9.67
C LEU A 81 -12.81 2.88 10.38
N HIS A 82 -12.50 1.83 9.63
CA HIS A 82 -11.58 0.78 10.00
C HIS A 82 -10.43 0.70 9.01
N VAL A 83 -9.23 1.00 9.47
CA VAL A 83 -8.05 1.06 8.61
C VAL A 83 -7.19 -0.16 8.84
N CYS A 84 -6.71 -0.75 7.74
CA CYS A 84 -5.72 -1.82 7.71
C CYS A 84 -4.52 -1.33 6.89
N ALA A 85 -3.33 -1.30 7.48
CA ALA A 85 -2.09 -0.97 6.80
C ALA A 85 -1.15 -2.17 6.83
N LEU A 86 -0.56 -2.50 5.68
CA LEU A 86 0.33 -3.63 5.49
C LEU A 86 1.60 -3.17 4.78
N ARG A 87 2.74 -3.77 5.14
CA ARG A 87 3.99 -3.72 4.39
C ARG A 87 4.50 -5.13 4.17
N TRP A 88 4.96 -5.41 2.96
CA TRP A 88 5.64 -6.66 2.65
C TRP A 88 6.78 -6.43 1.67
N PHE A 89 7.59 -7.47 1.52
CA PHE A 89 8.68 -7.52 0.56
C PHE A 89 8.30 -8.46 -0.57
N GLU A 90 8.79 -8.16 -1.77
CA GLU A 90 8.63 -9.04 -2.92
C GLU A 90 9.95 -9.15 -3.69
N ARG A 91 10.16 -10.29 -4.33
CA ARG A 91 11.22 -10.49 -5.31
C ARG A 91 10.62 -11.20 -6.51
N ARG A 92 10.76 -10.59 -7.70
CA ARG A 92 10.22 -11.14 -8.96
C ARG A 92 8.71 -11.49 -8.85
N GLY A 93 7.93 -10.62 -8.21
CA GLY A 93 6.49 -10.79 -8.02
C GLY A 93 6.08 -11.76 -6.91
N ALA A 94 7.02 -12.50 -6.32
CA ALA A 94 6.72 -13.41 -5.20
C ALA A 94 6.92 -12.71 -3.86
N ALA A 95 5.96 -12.88 -2.94
CA ALA A 95 6.07 -12.42 -1.57
C ALA A 95 7.29 -13.05 -0.88
N LEU A 96 8.11 -12.20 -0.25
CA LEU A 96 9.35 -12.56 0.41
C LEU A 96 9.25 -12.24 1.91
N ARG A 97 9.79 -13.13 2.74
CA ARG A 97 9.92 -12.90 4.19
C ARG A 97 11.39 -12.93 4.59
N PRO A 98 11.84 -11.99 5.44
CA PRO A 98 13.18 -12.04 5.98
C PRO A 98 13.35 -13.27 6.88
N ALA A 99 14.56 -13.83 6.94
CA ALA A 99 14.87 -14.98 7.80
C ALA A 99 14.62 -14.66 9.28
N ALA A 100 14.89 -13.42 9.69
CA ALA A 100 14.48 -12.85 10.96
C ALA A 100 13.94 -11.42 10.72
N PRO A 101 12.80 -11.03 11.33
CA PRO A 101 12.32 -9.67 11.19
C PRO A 101 13.32 -8.68 11.81
N PRO A 102 13.57 -7.52 11.16
CA PRO A 102 14.41 -6.47 11.73
C PRO A 102 13.94 -6.06 13.12
N HIS A 103 14.88 -5.87 14.04
CA HIS A 103 14.53 -5.39 15.37
C HIS A 103 13.87 -3.99 15.29
N PRO A 104 12.73 -3.75 15.96
CA PRO A 104 12.01 -2.47 15.91
C PRO A 104 12.88 -1.24 16.18
N ALA A 105 13.84 -1.33 17.10
CA ALA A 105 14.76 -0.23 17.38
C ALA A 105 15.70 0.10 16.21
N ALA A 106 16.14 -0.91 15.44
CA ALA A 106 16.97 -0.69 14.26
C ALA A 106 16.18 0.00 13.14
N VAL A 107 14.91 -0.38 12.95
CA VAL A 107 14.02 0.28 11.98
C VAL A 107 13.75 1.74 12.39
N ARG A 108 13.55 2.01 13.69
CA ARG A 108 13.35 3.39 14.19
C ARG A 108 14.57 4.28 14.03
N ALA A 109 15.78 3.71 14.00
CA ALA A 109 17.03 4.44 13.80
C ALA A 109 17.25 4.85 12.33
N LEU A 110 16.49 4.29 11.39
CA LEU A 110 16.52 4.70 9.98
C LEU A 110 16.03 6.15 9.81
N PRO A 111 16.50 6.86 8.78
CA PRO A 111 16.00 8.19 8.45
C PRO A 111 14.48 8.16 8.22
N PRO A 112 13.74 9.23 8.55
CA PRO A 112 12.30 9.28 8.31
C PRO A 112 11.99 9.04 6.82
N PRO A 113 10.92 8.30 6.47
CA PRO A 113 10.40 8.28 5.12
C PRO A 113 9.76 9.64 4.81
N ALA A 114 10.50 10.53 4.17
CA ALA A 114 10.02 11.85 3.74
C ALA A 114 9.55 11.88 2.27
N ASP A 115 9.83 10.84 1.47
CA ASP A 115 9.37 10.67 0.09
C ASP A 115 9.44 9.18 -0.31
N ILE A 116 8.83 8.82 -1.42
CA ILE A 116 8.59 7.45 -1.87
C ILE A 116 9.86 6.66 -2.23
N ARG A 117 10.91 7.32 -2.77
CA ARG A 117 12.19 6.70 -3.19
C ARG A 117 13.27 6.69 -2.10
N GLN A 118 12.93 7.03 -0.87
CA GLN A 118 13.95 7.47 0.08
C GLN A 118 14.84 6.37 0.66
N ALA A 119 15.97 6.83 1.20
CA ALA A 119 16.97 6.06 1.93
C ALA A 119 16.35 5.10 2.95
N PHE A 120 15.25 5.49 3.60
CA PHE A 120 14.50 4.63 4.52
C PHE A 120 14.21 3.25 3.93
N TYR A 121 13.61 3.17 2.74
CA TYR A 121 13.17 1.88 2.18
C TYR A 121 14.33 1.01 1.72
N ARG A 122 15.38 1.62 1.17
CA ARG A 122 16.62 0.91 0.80
C ARG A 122 17.30 0.32 2.04
N GLN A 123 17.50 1.14 3.08
CA GLN A 123 18.12 0.68 4.32
C GLN A 123 17.23 -0.33 5.07
N LEU A 124 15.91 -0.21 4.97
CA LEU A 124 14.98 -1.20 5.50
C LEU A 124 15.16 -2.56 4.82
N VAL A 125 15.34 -2.59 3.49
CA VAL A 125 15.63 -3.84 2.75
C VAL A 125 16.98 -4.41 3.17
N GLU A 126 18.02 -3.59 3.29
CA GLU A 126 19.35 -4.02 3.75
C GLU A 126 19.30 -4.61 5.16
N LEU A 127 18.52 -4.01 6.07
CA LEU A 127 18.29 -4.55 7.41
C LEU A 127 17.51 -5.87 7.41
N ALA A 128 16.51 -6.00 6.53
CA ALA A 128 15.67 -7.19 6.45
C ALA A 128 16.35 -8.38 5.74
N PHE A 129 17.20 -8.09 4.75
CA PHE A 129 17.86 -9.08 3.90
C PHE A 129 19.36 -8.79 3.79
N PRO A 130 20.12 -8.96 4.89
CA PRO A 130 21.55 -8.73 4.88
C PRO A 130 22.22 -9.66 3.87
N ASN A 131 23.00 -9.09 2.95
CA ASN A 131 23.68 -9.79 1.84
C ASN A 131 22.75 -10.41 0.76
N ASP A 132 21.44 -10.22 0.87
CA ASP A 132 20.46 -10.70 -0.11
C ASP A 132 19.39 -9.63 -0.40
N SER A 133 19.79 -8.37 -0.49
CA SER A 133 18.89 -7.23 -0.74
C SER A 133 18.57 -7.01 -2.22
N GLN A 134 19.36 -7.62 -3.12
CA GLN A 134 19.27 -7.37 -4.55
C GLN A 134 17.91 -7.81 -5.12
N GLY A 135 17.26 -6.93 -5.88
CA GLY A 135 15.96 -7.18 -6.49
C GLY A 135 14.79 -7.34 -5.50
N VAL A 136 15.00 -7.06 -4.22
CA VAL A 136 13.91 -7.00 -3.24
C VAL A 136 13.20 -5.65 -3.35
N SER A 137 11.89 -5.70 -3.47
CA SER A 137 11.03 -4.52 -3.49
C SER A 137 10.19 -4.41 -2.23
N VAL A 138 9.87 -3.17 -1.83
CA VAL A 138 9.00 -2.89 -0.68
C VAL A 138 7.64 -2.44 -1.19
N LYS A 139 6.60 -3.14 -0.78
CA LYS A 139 5.21 -2.80 -1.07
C LYS A 139 4.50 -2.39 0.21
N GLU A 140 3.62 -1.41 0.09
CA GLU A 140 2.72 -1.00 1.16
C GLU A 140 1.28 -0.92 0.63
N LEU A 141 0.31 -1.28 1.46
CA LEU A 141 -1.11 -1.17 1.16
C LEU A 141 -1.84 -0.63 2.38
N ILE A 142 -2.70 0.36 2.17
CA ILE A 142 -3.58 0.93 3.18
C ILE A 142 -5.00 0.76 2.68
N CYS A 143 -5.82 -0.03 3.36
CA CYS A 143 -7.24 -0.19 3.08
C CYS A 143 -8.06 0.58 4.11
N ILE A 144 -9.08 1.29 3.64
CA ILE A 144 -10.03 2.04 4.46
C ILE A 144 -11.39 1.40 4.28
N HIS A 145 -11.93 0.81 5.34
CA HIS A 145 -13.25 0.20 5.37
C HIS A 145 -14.21 0.97 6.27
N LEU A 146 -15.50 0.71 6.15
CA LEU A 146 -16.50 1.13 7.15
C LEU A 146 -16.33 0.33 8.46
N GLY A 147 -16.57 1.01 9.59
CA GLY A 147 -16.11 0.68 10.94
C GLY A 147 -16.65 -0.60 11.57
N LEU A 148 -17.60 -1.28 10.93
CA LEU A 148 -18.24 -2.50 11.41
C LEU A 148 -17.50 -3.77 10.99
N LEU A 149 -16.54 -3.68 10.07
CA LEU A 149 -15.78 -4.84 9.61
C LEU A 149 -14.87 -5.39 10.73
N PRO A 150 -14.83 -6.71 11.01
CA PRO A 150 -13.86 -7.30 11.94
C PRO A 150 -12.40 -7.13 11.45
N ALA A 151 -11.45 -7.04 12.38
CA ALA A 151 -10.04 -6.81 12.05
C ALA A 151 -9.43 -7.95 11.23
N SER A 152 -9.79 -9.20 11.54
CA SER A 152 -9.40 -10.38 10.77
C SER A 152 -9.88 -10.30 9.32
N THR A 153 -11.14 -9.89 9.12
CA THR A 153 -11.72 -9.71 7.77
C THR A 153 -11.04 -8.59 7.00
N ALA A 154 -10.77 -7.44 7.64
CA ALA A 154 -10.05 -6.32 7.02
C ALA A 154 -8.64 -6.73 6.55
N VAL A 155 -7.93 -7.56 7.34
CA VAL A 155 -6.61 -8.10 6.96
C VAL A 155 -6.73 -9.10 5.81
N GLN A 156 -7.74 -9.97 5.82
CA GLN A 156 -7.96 -10.93 4.72
C GLN A 156 -8.29 -10.21 3.41
N GLN A 157 -9.19 -9.21 3.44
CA GLN A 157 -9.51 -8.40 2.27
C GLN A 157 -8.28 -7.64 1.77
N ALA A 158 -7.50 -7.03 2.66
CA ALA A 158 -6.27 -6.34 2.27
C ALA A 158 -5.24 -7.27 1.59
N ARG A 159 -5.09 -8.52 2.05
CA ARG A 159 -4.23 -9.51 1.38
C ARG A 159 -4.73 -9.87 -0.01
N ARG A 160 -6.03 -10.12 -0.17
CA ARG A 160 -6.63 -10.41 -1.47
C ARG A 160 -6.47 -9.22 -2.43
N LEU A 161 -6.75 -8.01 -1.96
CA LEU A 161 -6.57 -6.79 -2.74
C LEU A 161 -5.10 -6.59 -3.16
N ALA A 162 -4.14 -6.86 -2.28
CA ALA A 162 -2.71 -6.78 -2.62
C ALA A 162 -2.35 -7.68 -3.82
N HIS A 163 -2.93 -8.88 -3.90
CA HIS A 163 -2.79 -9.76 -5.06
C HIS A 163 -3.49 -9.20 -6.30
N SER A 164 -4.74 -8.74 -6.20
CA SER A 164 -5.48 -8.19 -7.34
C SER A 164 -4.83 -6.92 -7.93
N VAL A 165 -4.21 -6.07 -7.10
CA VAL A 165 -3.49 -4.87 -7.55
C VAL A 165 -2.17 -5.24 -8.25
N TYR A 166 -1.51 -6.31 -7.82
CA TYR A 166 -0.31 -6.80 -8.52
C TYR A 166 -0.63 -7.15 -9.98
N GLU A 167 -1.73 -7.85 -10.24
CA GLU A 167 -2.16 -8.19 -11.61
C GLU A 167 -2.34 -6.94 -12.48
N LEU A 168 -3.07 -5.93 -11.97
CA LEU A 168 -3.28 -4.67 -12.71
C LEU A 168 -1.98 -3.89 -12.95
N THR A 169 -1.08 -3.85 -11.98
CA THR A 169 0.20 -3.12 -12.11
C THR A 169 1.24 -3.90 -12.93
N GLY A 170 1.10 -5.21 -13.01
CA GLY A 170 1.90 -6.11 -13.86
C GLY A 170 1.52 -5.98 -15.34
N GLU A 171 0.23 -5.99 -15.65
CA GLU A 171 -0.28 -5.81 -17.02
C GLU A 171 0.00 -4.40 -17.57
N ASN A 172 0.00 -3.38 -16.71
CA ASN A 172 0.25 -2.00 -17.12
C ASN A 172 1.73 -1.68 -17.45
N THR A 173 2.64 -2.65 -17.34
CA THR A 173 4.01 -2.53 -17.92
C THR A 173 4.04 -2.84 -19.42
N ALA A 174 3.04 -3.54 -19.96
CA ALA A 174 2.92 -3.75 -21.40
C ALA A 174 2.50 -2.47 -22.13
N PHE A 175 1.53 -1.72 -21.60
CA PHE A 175 1.01 -0.50 -22.25
C PHE A 175 1.96 0.72 -22.18
N ALA A 176 2.88 0.76 -21.22
CA ALA A 176 3.87 1.84 -21.13
C ALA A 176 4.97 1.75 -22.22
N SER A 177 5.08 0.61 -22.90
CA SER A 177 6.06 0.41 -23.99
C SER A 177 5.56 0.90 -25.35
N ASP A 178 4.25 1.15 -25.49
CA ASP A 178 3.61 1.60 -26.74
C ASP A 178 3.40 3.12 -26.82
N LEU A 179 4.03 3.89 -25.92
CA LEU A 179 4.01 5.35 -25.91
C LEU A 179 5.42 5.99 -25.94
N LEU A 180 6.42 5.25 -26.45
CA LEU A 180 7.70 5.80 -26.94
C LEU A 180 7.71 5.78 -28.47
#